data_AF-A0A061EHQ2-F1
#
_entry.id   AF-A0A061EHQ2-F1
#
_cell.length_a   1.000
_cell.length_b   1.000
_cell.length_c   1.000
_cell.angle_alpha   90.00
_cell.angle_beta   90.00
_cell.angle_gamma   90.00
#
_symmetry.space_group_name_H-M   'P 1'
#
loop_
_entity.id
_entity.type
_entity.pdbx_description
1 polymer ?
#
loop_
_entity_poly.entity_id
_entity_poly.type
_entity_poly.pdbx_seq_one_letter_code
_entity_poly.pdbx_strand_id
1 'polypeptide(L)'
;MNDGDVSRQIQQMVRFIRQEAEEKANEISVSAEEEFNIEKLQIVEVERRKIKQEYERKAKQVEVRKKIQYSMQLNASRLKVLQAQDDLVNSIKESARKELLRLSNDKRGYKKLLKALIVQSLVRLREVAVLLRCREVDRKVVESVLEEAKREYADKLKVQPPKITIDNVYLPPPPSNADSHDPY
;
A
#
# COMPACT_ATOMS: atom_id res chain seq x y z
N MET A 1 -39.67 -81.97 68.04
CA MET A 1 -39.57 -80.87 67.06
C MET A 1 -39.91 -81.44 65.70
N ASN A 2 -40.76 -80.78 64.93
CA ASN A 2 -41.33 -81.34 63.69
C ASN A 2 -40.44 -80.91 62.50
N ASP A 3 -39.84 -81.86 61.77
CA ASP A 3 -38.88 -81.58 60.68
C ASP A 3 -39.45 -80.68 59.56
N GLY A 4 -40.77 -80.68 59.38
CA GLY A 4 -41.46 -79.79 58.44
C GLY A 4 -41.44 -78.30 58.83
N ASP A 5 -41.23 -77.96 60.11
CA ASP A 5 -41.11 -76.58 60.57
C ASP A 5 -39.69 -76.04 60.33
N VAL A 6 -38.68 -76.88 60.56
CA VAL A 6 -37.27 -76.57 60.28
C VAL A 6 -37.05 -76.33 58.78
N SER A 7 -37.63 -77.18 57.92
CA SER A 7 -37.54 -77.02 56.46
C SER A 7 -38.19 -75.72 55.96
N ARG A 8 -39.34 -75.32 56.54
CA ARG A 8 -39.99 -74.03 56.22
C ARG A 8 -39.14 -72.84 56.62
N GLN A 9 -38.48 -72.90 57.78
CA GLN A 9 -37.62 -71.84 58.27
C GLN A 9 -36.36 -71.68 57.39
N ILE A 10 -35.76 -72.79 56.95
CA ILE A 10 -34.63 -72.78 56.00
C ILE A 10 -35.06 -72.19 54.65
N GLN A 11 -36.24 -72.55 54.13
CA GLN A 11 -36.74 -71.97 52.88
C GLN A 11 -36.99 -70.46 53.00
N GLN A 12 -37.48 -69.99 54.14
CA GLN A 12 -37.66 -68.57 54.41
C GLN A 12 -36.31 -67.82 54.43
N MET A 13 -35.29 -68.41 55.09
CA MET A 13 -33.93 -67.84 55.08
C MET A 13 -33.33 -67.81 53.67
N VAL A 14 -33.50 -68.86 52.87
CA VAL A 14 -33.02 -68.88 51.48
C VAL A 14 -33.72 -67.82 50.62
N ARG A 15 -35.02 -67.59 50.82
CA ARG A 15 -35.76 -66.52 50.13
C ARG A 15 -35.25 -65.14 50.53
N PHE A 16 -34.99 -64.92 51.82
CA PHE A 16 -34.42 -63.66 52.31
C PHE A 16 -33.05 -63.39 51.69
N ILE A 17 -32.14 -64.38 51.69
CA ILE A 17 -30.80 -64.24 51.09
C ILE A 17 -30.89 -63.92 49.59
N ARG A 18 -31.83 -64.55 48.87
CA ARG A 18 -32.05 -64.26 47.44
C ARG A 18 -32.57 -62.85 47.21
N GLN A 19 -33.54 -62.41 48.03
CA GLN A 19 -34.09 -61.06 47.93
C GLN A 19 -33.02 -60.00 48.25
N GLU A 20 -32.23 -60.22 49.31
CA GLU A 20 -31.13 -59.32 49.67
C GLU A 20 -30.06 -59.25 48.56
N ALA A 21 -29.72 -60.38 47.95
CA ALA A 21 -28.81 -60.41 46.80
C ALA A 21 -29.38 -59.69 45.57
N GLU A 22 -30.68 -59.83 45.31
CA GLU A 22 -31.37 -59.17 44.20
C GLU A 22 -31.49 -57.65 44.41
N GLU A 23 -31.83 -57.22 45.63
CA GLU A 23 -31.82 -55.80 46.02
C GLU A 23 -30.41 -55.21 45.89
N LYS A 24 -29.37 -55.93 46.34
CA LYS A 24 -27.98 -55.46 46.20
C LYS A 24 -27.53 -55.39 44.74
N ALA A 25 -27.93 -56.35 43.91
CA ALA A 25 -27.62 -56.33 42.48
C ALA A 25 -28.31 -55.16 41.77
N ASN A 26 -29.57 -54.87 42.14
CA ASN A 26 -30.32 -53.74 41.60
C ASN A 26 -29.71 -52.40 42.04
N GLU A 27 -29.33 -52.25 43.31
CA GLU A 27 -28.61 -51.06 43.79
C GLU A 27 -27.33 -50.80 43.01
N ILE A 28 -26.50 -51.85 42.81
CA ILE A 28 -25.26 -51.75 42.04
C ILE A 28 -25.56 -51.34 40.59
N SER A 29 -26.60 -51.92 39.98
CA SER A 29 -26.96 -51.62 38.59
C SER A 29 -27.44 -50.18 38.41
N VAL A 30 -28.30 -49.69 39.31
CA VAL A 30 -28.78 -48.29 39.29
C VAL A 30 -27.61 -47.33 39.53
N SER A 31 -26.76 -47.61 40.52
CA SER A 31 -25.57 -46.79 40.81
C SER A 31 -24.61 -46.74 39.63
N ALA A 32 -24.38 -47.87 38.94
CA ALA A 32 -23.53 -47.93 37.77
C ALA A 32 -24.09 -47.15 36.58
N GLU A 33 -25.41 -47.17 36.37
CA GLU A 33 -26.07 -46.37 35.33
C GLU A 33 -25.98 -44.86 35.62
N GLU A 34 -26.14 -44.45 36.88
CA GLU A 34 -25.99 -43.06 37.29
C GLU A 34 -24.54 -42.58 37.06
N GLU A 35 -23.55 -43.34 37.52
CA GLU A 35 -22.13 -43.03 37.31
C GLU A 35 -21.77 -42.96 35.83
N PHE A 36 -22.22 -43.92 35.02
CA PHE A 36 -22.02 -43.93 33.57
C PHE A 36 -22.57 -42.66 32.91
N ASN A 37 -23.79 -42.26 33.27
CA ASN A 37 -24.42 -41.08 32.71
C ASN A 37 -23.67 -39.80 33.10
N ILE A 38 -23.20 -39.70 34.34
CA ILE A 38 -22.42 -38.56 34.83
C ILE A 38 -21.09 -38.47 34.07
N GLU A 39 -20.33 -39.57 33.99
CA GLU A 39 -19.02 -39.57 33.34
C GLU A 39 -19.14 -39.30 31.83
N LYS A 40 -20.11 -39.91 31.16
CA LYS A 40 -20.43 -39.62 29.77
C LYS A 40 -20.72 -38.14 29.54
N LEU A 41 -21.56 -37.54 30.37
CA LEU A 41 -21.89 -36.11 30.26
C LEU A 41 -20.66 -35.23 30.49
N GLN A 42 -19.82 -35.56 31.47
CA GLN A 42 -18.58 -34.85 31.74
C GLN A 42 -17.62 -34.89 30.55
N ILE A 43 -17.41 -36.07 29.95
CA ILE A 43 -16.54 -36.22 28.77
C ILE A 43 -17.07 -35.39 27.60
N VAL A 44 -18.38 -35.46 27.33
CA VAL A 44 -19.01 -34.70 26.25
C VAL A 44 -18.90 -33.19 26.48
N GLU A 45 -19.17 -32.69 27.68
CA GLU A 45 -19.12 -31.26 27.98
C GLU A 45 -17.69 -30.72 27.95
N VAL A 46 -16.70 -31.49 28.41
CA VAL A 46 -15.27 -31.13 28.29
C VAL A 46 -14.87 -30.99 26.83
N GLU A 47 -15.20 -31.98 25.99
CA GLU A 47 -14.81 -31.96 24.59
C GLU A 47 -15.56 -30.88 23.80
N ARG A 48 -16.86 -30.71 24.07
CA ARG A 48 -17.68 -29.62 23.51
C ARG A 48 -17.09 -28.25 23.84
N ARG A 49 -16.59 -28.05 25.06
CA ARG A 49 -15.93 -26.80 25.47
C ARG A 49 -14.64 -26.56 24.68
N LYS A 50 -13.81 -27.59 24.49
CA LYS A 50 -12.58 -27.48 23.68
C LYS A 50 -12.90 -27.11 22.23
N ILE A 51 -13.85 -27.82 21.61
CA ILE A 51 -14.30 -27.56 20.24
C ILE A 51 -14.79 -26.11 20.12
N LYS A 52 -15.64 -25.66 21.05
CA LYS A 52 -16.14 -24.27 21.04
C LYS A 52 -15.01 -23.25 21.08
N GLN A 53 -14.02 -23.43 21.96
CA GLN A 53 -12.87 -22.53 22.05
C GLN A 53 -12.01 -22.53 20.78
N GLU A 54 -11.82 -23.68 20.16
CA GLU A 54 -11.08 -23.79 18.89
C GLU A 54 -11.80 -23.06 17.75
N TYR A 55 -13.11 -23.24 17.62
CA TYR A 55 -13.91 -22.57 16.60
C TYR A 55 -14.00 -21.06 16.84
N GLU A 56 -14.06 -20.61 18.09
CA GLU A 56 -13.96 -19.17 18.41
C GLU A 56 -12.63 -18.57 17.97
N ARG A 57 -11.51 -19.28 18.19
CA ARG A 57 -10.18 -18.85 17.71
C ARG A 57 -10.13 -18.81 16.18
N LYS A 58 -10.62 -19.85 15.50
CA LYS A 58 -10.69 -19.91 14.04
C LYS A 58 -11.55 -18.78 13.46
N ALA A 59 -12.71 -18.51 14.06
CA ALA A 59 -13.60 -17.42 13.64
C ALA A 59 -12.92 -16.06 13.75
N LYS A 60 -12.24 -15.78 14.88
CA LYS A 60 -11.47 -14.53 15.06
C LYS A 60 -10.35 -14.39 14.03
N GLN A 61 -9.62 -15.47 13.73
CA GLN A 61 -8.57 -15.44 12.71
C GLN A 61 -9.14 -15.13 11.31
N VAL A 62 -10.28 -15.71 10.94
CA VAL A 62 -10.95 -15.42 9.67
C VAL A 62 -11.39 -13.96 9.61
N GLU A 63 -11.95 -13.42 10.69
CA GLU A 63 -12.36 -12.02 10.74
C GLU A 63 -11.17 -11.06 10.55
N VAL A 64 -10.05 -11.33 11.22
CA VAL A 64 -8.82 -10.54 11.05
C VAL A 64 -8.29 -10.63 9.62
N ARG A 65 -8.23 -11.84 9.04
CA ARG A 65 -7.83 -12.03 7.64
C ARG A 65 -8.73 -11.27 6.68
N LYS A 66 -10.04 -11.27 6.90
CA LYS A 66 -11.01 -10.51 6.09
C LYS A 66 -10.75 -9.00 6.16
N LYS A 67 -10.47 -8.46 7.36
CA LYS A 67 -10.12 -7.05 7.54
C LYS A 67 -8.82 -6.67 6.81
N ILE A 68 -7.80 -7.52 6.90
CA ILE A 68 -6.53 -7.33 6.19
C ILE A 68 -6.75 -7.34 4.68
N GLN A 69 -7.45 -8.36 4.15
CA GLN A 69 -7.74 -8.45 2.72
C GLN A 69 -8.51 -7.24 2.20
N TYR A 70 -9.53 -6.80 2.94
CA TYR A 70 -10.28 -5.60 2.60
C TYR A 70 -9.39 -4.35 2.58
N SER A 71 -8.54 -4.17 3.59
CA SER A 71 -7.58 -3.05 3.64
C SER A 71 -6.57 -3.09 2.49
N MET A 72 -6.02 -4.27 2.17
CA MET A 72 -5.12 -4.47 1.04
C MET A 72 -5.79 -4.14 -0.28
N GLN A 73 -7.03 -4.60 -0.50
CA GLN A 73 -7.79 -4.30 -1.71
C GLN A 73 -8.05 -2.81 -1.85
N LEU A 74 -8.43 -2.13 -0.76
CA LEU A 74 -8.64 -0.69 -0.75
C LEU A 74 -7.34 0.07 -1.10
N ASN A 75 -6.22 -0.32 -0.50
CA ASN A 75 -4.92 0.30 -0.78
C ASN A 75 -4.47 0.05 -2.23
N ALA A 76 -4.68 -1.16 -2.75
CA ALA A 76 -4.37 -1.48 -4.15
C ALA A 76 -5.22 -0.64 -5.12
N SER A 77 -6.52 -0.47 -4.86
CA SER A 77 -7.38 0.41 -5.65
C SER A 77 -6.93 1.87 -5.57
N ARG A 78 -6.57 2.36 -4.37
CA ARG A 78 -6.03 3.72 -4.18
C ARG A 78 -4.74 3.93 -4.97
N LEU A 79 -3.82 2.97 -4.92
CA LEU A 79 -2.54 3.06 -5.64
C LEU A 79 -2.75 3.11 -7.15
N LYS A 80 -3.69 2.32 -7.68
CA LYS A 80 -4.07 2.37 -9.11
C LYS A 80 -4.58 3.75 -9.53
N VAL A 81 -5.40 4.40 -8.70
CA VAL A 81 -5.88 5.75 -8.99
C VAL A 81 -4.73 6.75 -8.98
N LEU A 82 -3.84 6.68 -7.98
CA LEU A 82 -2.67 7.56 -7.91
C LEU A 82 -1.73 7.37 -9.10
N GLN A 83 -1.50 6.13 -9.51
CA GLN A 83 -0.68 5.83 -10.69
C GLN A 83 -1.30 6.41 -11.97
N ALA A 84 -2.61 6.21 -12.18
CA ALA A 84 -3.31 6.79 -13.33
C ALA A 84 -3.26 8.34 -13.33
N GLN A 85 -3.32 8.97 -12.15
CA GLN A 85 -3.16 10.42 -12.03
C GLN A 85 -1.73 10.87 -12.39
N ASP A 86 -0.71 10.15 -11.92
CA ASP A 86 0.69 10.45 -12.25
C ASP A 86 0.96 10.27 -13.75
N ASP A 87 0.47 9.17 -14.33
CA ASP A 87 0.58 8.88 -15.76
C ASP A 87 -0.07 9.99 -16.61
N LEU A 88 -1.24 10.49 -16.20
CA LEU A 88 -1.91 11.60 -16.87
C LEU A 88 -1.09 12.89 -16.79
N VAL A 89 -0.57 13.22 -15.61
CA VAL A 89 0.28 14.41 -15.42
C VAL A 89 1.56 14.29 -16.25
N ASN A 90 2.18 13.12 -16.30
CA ASN A 90 3.38 12.87 -17.11
C ASN A 90 3.06 12.95 -18.61
N SER A 91 1.91 12.44 -19.06
CA SER A 91 1.45 12.59 -20.44
C SER A 91 1.22 14.06 -20.83
N ILE A 92 0.66 14.86 -19.93
CA ILE A 92 0.46 16.31 -20.15
C ILE A 92 1.82 17.02 -20.21
N LYS A 93 2.73 16.73 -19.29
CA LYS A 93 4.10 17.27 -19.31
C LYS A 93 4.82 16.92 -20.62
N GLU A 94 4.68 15.70 -21.09
CA GLU A 94 5.33 15.25 -22.32
C GLU A 94 4.72 15.89 -23.56
N SER A 95 3.39 16.08 -23.58
CA SER A 95 2.71 16.84 -24.64
C SER A 95 3.19 18.30 -24.68
N ALA A 96 3.29 18.95 -23.51
CA ALA A 96 3.81 20.32 -23.41
C ALA A 96 5.29 20.41 -23.85
N ARG A 97 6.12 19.42 -23.50
CA ARG A 97 7.52 19.33 -23.98
C ARG A 97 7.60 19.23 -25.50
N LYS A 98 6.74 18.43 -26.12
CA LYS A 98 6.65 18.31 -27.59
C LYS A 98 6.22 19.62 -28.24
N GLU A 99 5.28 20.36 -27.65
CA GLU A 99 4.92 21.70 -28.12
C GLU A 99 6.07 22.71 -28.01
N LEU A 100 6.84 22.67 -26.91
CA LEU A 100 8.05 23.49 -26.76
C LEU A 100 9.11 23.15 -27.81
N LEU A 101 9.26 21.87 -28.17
CA LEU A 101 10.16 21.45 -29.24
C LEU A 101 9.71 21.99 -30.60
N ARG A 102 8.40 22.03 -30.88
CA ARG A 102 7.86 22.68 -32.08
C ARG A 102 8.17 24.19 -32.11
N LEU A 103 8.06 24.89 -30.98
CA LEU A 103 8.45 26.30 -30.86
C LEU A 103 9.94 26.50 -31.12
N SER A 104 10.81 25.56 -30.72
CA SER A 104 12.25 25.61 -31.03
C SER A 104 12.55 25.53 -32.52
N ASN A 105 11.68 24.90 -33.32
CA ASN A 105 11.83 24.83 -34.77
C ASN A 105 11.39 26.12 -35.49
N ASP A 106 10.52 26.93 -34.89
CA ASP A 106 10.16 28.24 -35.41
C ASP A 106 11.24 29.27 -35.09
N LYS A 107 12.12 29.55 -36.06
CA LYS A 107 13.24 30.50 -35.92
C LYS A 107 12.80 31.89 -35.45
N ARG A 108 11.63 32.39 -35.86
CA ARG A 108 11.17 33.75 -35.49
C ARG A 108 10.63 33.78 -34.06
N GLY A 109 9.73 32.85 -33.75
CA GLY A 109 9.20 32.69 -32.39
C GLY A 109 10.29 32.41 -31.37
N TYR A 110 11.22 31.50 -31.71
CA TYR A 110 12.34 31.12 -30.86
C TYR A 110 13.31 32.27 -30.60
N LYS A 111 13.65 33.07 -31.63
CA LYS A 111 14.50 34.28 -31.46
C LYS A 111 13.86 35.27 -30.46
N LYS A 112 12.56 35.52 -30.57
CA LYS A 112 11.81 36.39 -29.65
C LYS A 112 11.80 35.84 -28.22
N LEU A 113 11.59 34.53 -28.08
CA LEU A 113 11.59 33.85 -26.78
C LEU A 113 12.97 33.93 -26.10
N LEU A 114 14.05 33.60 -26.84
CA LEU A 114 15.42 33.70 -26.33
C LEU A 114 15.74 35.11 -25.85
N LYS A 115 15.36 36.15 -26.60
CA LYS A 115 15.53 37.55 -26.17
C LYS A 115 14.86 37.80 -24.82
N ALA A 116 13.60 37.40 -24.69
CA ALA A 116 12.83 37.61 -23.46
C ALA A 116 13.44 36.89 -22.26
N LEU A 117 13.92 35.65 -22.45
CA LEU A 117 14.58 34.86 -21.41
C LEU A 117 15.92 35.46 -20.97
N ILE A 118 16.72 35.97 -21.91
CA ILE A 118 17.99 36.66 -21.61
C ILE A 118 17.71 37.96 -20.83
N VAL A 119 16.74 38.77 -21.28
CA VAL A 119 16.38 40.00 -20.55
C VAL A 119 15.86 39.66 -19.14
N GLN A 120 15.04 38.62 -19.01
CA GLN A 120 14.53 38.17 -17.71
C GLN A 120 15.65 37.73 -16.76
N SER A 121 16.65 37.00 -17.25
CA SER A 121 17.80 36.58 -16.43
C SER A 121 18.66 37.76 -16.01
N LEU A 122 18.94 38.71 -16.92
CA LEU A 122 19.69 39.94 -16.60
C LEU A 122 18.96 40.78 -15.53
N VAL A 123 17.64 40.94 -15.63
CA VAL A 123 16.83 41.67 -14.64
C VAL A 123 16.85 41.00 -13.26
N ARG A 124 16.93 39.67 -13.21
CA ARG A 124 17.04 38.93 -11.94
C ARG A 124 18.43 38.98 -11.34
N LEU A 125 19.48 38.90 -12.16
CA LEU A 125 20.87 38.91 -11.67
C LEU A 125 21.32 40.32 -11.24
N ARG A 126 21.00 41.36 -12.03
CA ARG A 126 21.42 42.76 -11.78
C ARG A 126 22.93 42.97 -11.58
N GLU A 127 23.72 42.15 -12.27
CA GLU A 127 25.19 42.23 -12.22
C GLU A 127 25.75 43.00 -13.41
N VAL A 128 26.92 43.62 -13.22
CA VAL A 128 27.61 44.42 -14.26
C VAL A 128 28.22 43.52 -15.35
N ALA A 129 28.61 42.29 -15.00
CA ALA A 129 29.14 41.31 -15.92
C ALA A 129 28.45 39.95 -15.73
N VAL A 130 28.03 39.33 -16.83
CA VAL A 130 27.29 38.06 -16.81
C VAL A 130 27.90 37.10 -17.83
N LEU A 131 28.12 35.87 -17.39
CA LEU A 131 28.56 34.77 -18.24
C LEU A 131 27.33 34.00 -18.72
N LEU A 132 27.12 33.94 -20.03
CA LEU A 132 25.95 33.33 -20.65
C LEU A 132 26.31 31.97 -21.26
N ARG A 133 25.69 30.92 -20.75
CA ARG A 133 25.84 29.56 -21.25
C ARG A 133 24.67 29.16 -22.14
N CYS A 134 24.93 28.73 -23.37
CA CYS A 134 23.92 28.30 -24.32
C CYS A 134 24.26 26.92 -24.91
N ARG A 135 23.33 26.34 -25.66
CA ARG A 135 23.63 25.16 -26.50
C ARG A 135 24.48 25.59 -27.69
N GLU A 136 25.29 24.68 -28.20
CA GLU A 136 26.15 24.94 -29.36
C GLU A 136 25.34 25.34 -30.60
N VAL A 137 24.22 24.67 -30.83
CA VAL A 137 23.30 24.94 -31.97
C VAL A 137 22.70 26.35 -31.94
N ASP A 138 22.52 26.92 -30.75
CA ASP A 138 21.85 28.20 -30.55
C ASP A 138 22.82 29.39 -30.56
N ARG A 139 24.13 29.13 -30.58
CA ARG A 139 25.18 30.16 -30.45
C ARG A 139 25.00 31.31 -31.42
N LYS A 140 24.78 31.01 -32.71
CA LYS A 140 24.59 32.05 -33.75
C LYS A 140 23.33 32.88 -33.51
N VAL A 141 22.26 32.25 -33.03
CA VAL A 141 20.99 32.95 -32.74
C VAL A 141 21.15 33.84 -31.52
N VAL A 142 21.79 33.34 -30.47
CA VAL A 142 22.11 34.10 -29.25
C VAL A 142 22.98 35.31 -29.58
N GLU A 143 24.07 35.14 -30.34
CA GLU A 143 24.94 36.24 -30.79
C GLU A 143 24.14 37.35 -31.51
N SER A 144 23.15 36.98 -32.32
CA SER A 144 22.29 37.94 -33.03
C SER A 144 21.29 38.70 -32.13
N VAL A 145 21.01 38.19 -30.93
CA VAL A 145 20.00 38.73 -29.99
C VAL A 145 20.64 39.51 -28.84
N LEU A 146 21.92 39.28 -28.55
CA LEU A 146 22.61 39.86 -27.39
C LEU A 146 22.56 41.39 -27.35
N GLU A 147 22.81 42.06 -28.48
CA GLU A 147 22.79 43.53 -28.53
C GLU A 147 21.39 44.11 -28.31
N GLU A 148 20.37 43.48 -28.90
CA GLU A 148 18.97 43.85 -28.65
C GLU A 148 18.58 43.65 -27.19
N ALA A 149 19.02 42.54 -26.56
CA ALA A 149 18.73 42.23 -25.17
C ALA A 149 19.42 43.18 -24.18
N LYS A 150 20.69 43.55 -24.44
CA LYS A 150 21.43 44.54 -23.63
C LYS A 150 20.73 45.90 -23.64
N ARG A 151 20.29 46.33 -24.82
CA ARG A 151 19.55 47.58 -24.98
C ARG A 151 18.22 47.54 -24.22
N GLU A 152 17.44 46.47 -24.38
CA GLU A 152 16.17 46.32 -23.68
C GLU A 152 16.33 46.29 -22.15
N TYR A 153 17.39 45.67 -21.64
CA TYR A 153 17.74 45.69 -20.22
C TYR A 153 18.11 47.11 -19.74
N ALA A 154 18.99 47.80 -20.47
CA ALA A 154 19.42 49.16 -20.16
C ALA A 154 18.24 50.14 -20.16
N ASP A 155 17.34 50.02 -21.13
CA ASP A 155 16.14 50.85 -21.25
C ASP A 155 15.15 50.60 -20.08
N LYS A 156 14.97 49.33 -19.67
CA LYS A 156 14.05 48.96 -18.57
C LYS A 156 14.53 49.44 -17.21
N LEU A 157 15.83 49.32 -16.93
CA LEU A 157 16.41 49.63 -15.61
C LEU A 157 17.09 50.99 -15.55
N LYS A 158 17.22 51.70 -16.68
CA LYS A 158 17.95 52.98 -16.82
C LYS A 158 19.40 52.90 -16.31
N VAL A 159 20.05 51.76 -16.57
CA VAL A 159 21.44 51.48 -16.16
C VAL A 159 22.31 51.23 -17.38
N GLN A 160 23.64 51.22 -17.17
CA GLN A 160 24.57 50.87 -18.23
C GLN A 160 24.37 49.43 -18.70
N PRO A 161 24.63 49.15 -20.00
CA PRO A 161 24.50 47.81 -20.54
C PRO A 161 25.53 46.86 -19.90
N PRO A 162 25.10 45.67 -19.42
CA PRO A 162 25.99 44.73 -18.77
C PRO A 162 26.94 44.09 -19.78
N LYS A 163 28.15 43.76 -19.32
CA LYS A 163 29.13 43.00 -20.10
C LYS A 163 28.71 41.53 -20.13
N ILE A 164 28.20 41.07 -21.27
CA ILE A 164 27.80 39.67 -21.47
C ILE A 164 28.90 38.94 -22.23
N THR A 165 29.41 37.84 -21.66
CA THR A 165 30.40 36.96 -22.30
C THR A 165 29.79 35.58 -22.50
N ILE A 166 29.84 35.06 -23.74
CA ILE A 166 29.38 33.69 -24.02
C ILE A 166 30.43 32.71 -23.51
N ASP A 167 29.99 31.73 -22.72
CA ASP A 167 30.86 30.69 -22.18
C ASP A 167 31.34 29.71 -23.27
N ASN A 168 32.50 29.10 -23.07
CA ASN A 168 33.03 28.04 -23.93
C ASN A 168 32.52 26.65 -23.55
N VAL A 169 31.91 26.49 -22.37
CA VAL A 169 31.24 25.25 -21.95
C VAL A 169 29.79 25.28 -22.44
N TYR A 170 29.39 24.37 -23.32
CA TYR A 170 28.02 24.33 -23.86
C TYR A 170 27.05 23.54 -22.99
N LEU A 171 25.75 23.88 -23.08
CA LEU A 171 24.68 23.04 -22.54
C LEU A 171 24.52 21.75 -23.38
N PRO A 172 23.96 20.68 -22.79
CA PRO A 172 23.66 19.45 -23.53
C PRO A 172 22.84 19.73 -24.80
N PRO A 173 23.05 18.92 -25.86
CA PRO A 173 22.34 19.08 -27.12
C PRO A 173 20.82 18.97 -26.94
N PRO A 174 20.02 19.47 -27.91
CA PRO A 174 18.57 19.31 -27.85
C PRO A 174 18.21 17.82 -27.73
N PRO A 175 17.18 17.48 -26.93
CA PRO A 175 16.70 16.11 -26.84
C PRO A 175 16.28 15.64 -28.23
N SER A 176 16.91 14.56 -28.72
CA SER A 176 16.48 13.89 -29.95
C SER A 176 15.09 13.29 -29.74
N ASN A 177 14.29 13.19 -30.82
CA ASN A 177 12.97 12.53 -30.80
C ASN A 177 13.01 11.03 -30.39
N ALA A 178 14.21 10.47 -30.16
CA ALA A 178 14.40 9.14 -29.63
C ALA A 178 14.58 9.22 -28.12
N ASP A 179 13.64 8.62 -27.41
CA ASP A 179 13.58 8.45 -25.96
C ASP A 179 14.97 8.20 -25.35
N SER A 180 15.51 9.19 -24.67
CA SER A 180 16.61 8.99 -23.71
C SER A 180 16.16 9.58 -22.39
N HIS A 181 15.32 8.81 -21.71
CA HIS A 181 15.35 8.74 -20.25
C HIS A 181 16.67 8.10 -19.84
N ASP A 182 17.80 8.75 -20.13
CA ASP A 182 19.05 8.40 -19.48
C ASP A 182 19.07 9.09 -18.11
N PRO A 183 19.16 8.33 -17.02
CA PRO A 183 19.35 8.91 -15.70
C PRO A 183 20.75 9.53 -15.67
N TYR A 184 20.82 10.83 -15.42
CA TYR A 184 22.02 11.41 -14.81
C TYR A 184 22.10 10.99 -13.35
#